data_AF-A0A8I3A932-F1
#
_entry.id   AF-A0A8I3A932-F1
#
_cell.length_a   1.000
_cell.length_b   1.000
_cell.length_c   1.000
_cell.angle_alpha   90.00
_cell.angle_beta   90.00
_cell.angle_gamma   90.00
#
_symmetry.space_group_name_H-M   'P 1'
#
loop_
_entity.id
_entity.type
_entity.pdbx_description
1 polymer ?
#
loop_
_entity_poly.entity_id
_entity_poly.type
_entity_poly.pdbx_seq_one_letter_code
_entity_poly.pdbx_strand_id
1 'polypeptide(L)'
;MWKTSVKDIAGEVLCVSQFTLLANTTKGNKPDFHRAMSAESSRQLYNVFLDKMKQLYVPDRIRGGIWKFDTDVTTQGARIDGQFGAMMDVSLTNEGPITFTLDTRKFEYVTPPNGGGEKKKGKGDSSGSAEPTQSTPGSPGGEL
;
A
#
# COMPACT_ATOMS: atom_id res chain seq x y z
N MET A 1 8.83 -3.13 25.84
CA MET A 1 9.87 -3.49 24.84
C MET A 1 9.12 -3.80 23.55
N TRP A 2 9.06 -2.85 22.61
CA TRP A 2 8.33 -2.92 21.34
C TRP A 2 9.34 -2.74 20.21
N LYS A 3 10.13 -3.77 19.93
CA LYS A 3 11.37 -3.64 19.15
C LYS A 3 11.36 -4.42 17.84
N THR A 4 10.49 -5.40 17.70
CA THR A 4 10.45 -6.29 16.54
C THR A 4 9.16 -6.10 15.76
N SER A 5 9.29 -6.00 14.46
CA SER A 5 8.19 -5.98 13.49
C SER A 5 7.85 -7.40 13.03
N VAL A 6 6.75 -7.54 12.28
CA VAL A 6 6.38 -8.81 11.63
C VAL A 6 7.49 -9.33 10.71
N LYS A 7 8.26 -8.42 10.08
CA LYS A 7 9.37 -8.79 9.20
C LYS A 7 10.51 -9.44 9.96
N ASP A 8 10.85 -8.86 11.12
CA ASP A 8 11.99 -9.31 11.94
C ASP A 8 11.77 -10.72 12.52
N ILE A 9 10.51 -11.08 12.80
CA ILE A 9 10.14 -12.40 13.32
C ILE A 9 9.75 -13.40 12.22
N ALA A 10 9.87 -13.01 10.95
CA ALA A 10 9.43 -13.81 9.80
C ALA A 10 7.96 -14.29 9.89
N GLY A 11 7.09 -13.46 10.45
CA GLY A 11 5.68 -13.78 10.67
C GLY A 11 4.84 -13.80 9.40
N GLU A 12 3.65 -14.42 9.46
CA GLU A 12 2.66 -14.36 8.39
C GLU A 12 1.68 -13.19 8.62
N VAL A 13 1.17 -12.62 7.53
CA VAL A 13 0.16 -11.55 7.56
C VAL A 13 -1.08 -12.04 6.83
N LEU A 14 -2.22 -12.07 7.53
CA LEU A 14 -3.53 -12.31 6.93
C LEU A 14 -4.24 -10.98 6.68
N CYS A 15 -4.54 -10.70 5.41
CA CYS A 15 -5.29 -9.53 4.99
C CYS A 15 -6.75 -9.91 4.71
N VAL A 16 -7.69 -9.29 5.41
CA VAL A 16 -9.14 -9.49 5.20
C VAL A 16 -9.76 -8.14 4.83
N SER A 17 -10.52 -8.08 3.73
CA SER A 17 -11.22 -6.86 3.34
C SER A 17 -12.37 -6.56 4.31
N GLN A 18 -12.37 -5.38 4.94
CA GLN A 18 -13.37 -5.02 5.96
C GLN A 18 -13.92 -3.60 5.75
N PHE A 19 -14.98 -3.46 4.95
CA PHE A 19 -15.60 -2.14 4.69
C PHE A 19 -16.28 -1.54 5.92
N THR A 20 -16.69 -2.38 6.89
CA THR A 20 -17.42 -1.92 8.07
C THR A 20 -16.58 -1.05 9.01
N LEU A 21 -15.25 -1.04 8.85
CA LEU A 21 -14.36 -0.12 9.57
C LEU A 21 -14.67 1.36 9.26
N LEU A 22 -15.33 1.65 8.14
CA LEU A 22 -15.79 3.00 7.78
C LEU A 22 -17.25 3.27 8.15
N ALA A 23 -17.87 2.41 8.96
CA ALA A 23 -19.21 2.65 9.49
C ALA A 23 -19.28 3.99 10.23
N ASN A 24 -20.25 4.82 9.87
CA ASN A 24 -20.71 5.91 10.70
C ASN A 24 -21.79 5.39 11.65
N THR A 25 -21.50 5.40 12.95
CA THR A 25 -22.39 4.92 14.01
C THR A 25 -22.94 6.06 14.89
N THR A 26 -22.82 7.31 14.44
CA THR A 26 -23.22 8.50 15.22
C THR A 26 -24.73 8.75 15.25
N LYS A 27 -25.51 8.16 14.32
CA LYS A 27 -26.96 8.39 14.19
C LYS A 27 -27.75 7.09 14.35
N GLY A 28 -28.18 6.82 15.59
CA GLY A 28 -29.01 5.65 15.92
C GLY A 28 -28.27 4.31 15.83
N ASN A 29 -29.03 3.21 15.79
CA ASN A 29 -28.49 1.85 15.91
C ASN A 29 -28.09 1.20 14.57
N LYS A 30 -28.42 1.83 13.43
CA LYS A 30 -28.08 1.31 12.10
C LYS A 30 -26.78 1.98 11.62
N PRO A 31 -25.70 1.22 11.38
CA PRO A 31 -24.49 1.78 10.81
C PRO A 31 -24.74 2.24 9.37
N ASP A 32 -24.17 3.38 9.01
CA ASP A 32 -24.18 3.92 7.66
C ASP A 32 -22.77 3.82 7.03
N PHE A 33 -22.70 3.48 5.75
CA PHE A 33 -21.43 3.18 5.07
C PHE A 33 -21.15 4.08 3.86
N HIS A 34 -21.77 5.27 3.76
CA HIS A 34 -21.59 6.17 2.61
C HIS A 34 -20.13 6.58 2.36
N ARG A 35 -19.27 6.48 3.38
CA ARG A 35 -17.83 6.80 3.31
C ARG A 35 -16.99 5.66 2.76
N ALA A 36 -17.54 4.45 2.69
CA ALA A 36 -16.86 3.30 2.12
C ALA A 36 -16.81 3.42 0.59
N MET A 37 -15.70 3.00 0.01
CA MET A 37 -15.53 2.94 -1.44
C MET A 37 -16.48 1.87 -2.03
N SER A 38 -16.92 2.06 -3.28
CA SER A 38 -17.75 1.07 -3.98
C SER A 38 -17.05 -0.30 -4.07
N ALA A 39 -17.83 -1.38 -4.19
CA ALA A 39 -17.27 -2.74 -4.22
C ALA A 39 -16.26 -2.95 -5.36
N GLU A 40 -16.54 -2.39 -6.55
CA GLU A 40 -15.68 -2.54 -7.72
C GLU A 40 -14.33 -1.82 -7.53
N SER A 41 -14.33 -0.54 -7.18
CA SER A 41 -13.11 0.21 -6.94
C SER A 41 -12.35 -0.32 -5.72
N SER A 42 -13.05 -0.76 -4.68
CA SER A 42 -12.44 -1.36 -3.48
C SER A 42 -11.72 -2.66 -3.82
N ARG A 43 -12.27 -3.47 -4.72
CA ARG A 43 -11.64 -4.71 -5.18
C ARG A 43 -10.31 -4.42 -5.88
N GLN A 44 -10.29 -3.43 -6.77
CA GLN A 44 -9.07 -3.01 -7.46
C GLN A 44 -8.03 -2.48 -6.47
N LEU A 45 -8.45 -1.63 -5.52
CA LEU A 45 -7.56 -1.09 -4.49
C LEU A 45 -6.99 -2.21 -3.59
N TYR A 46 -7.82 -3.16 -3.19
CA TYR A 46 -7.40 -4.29 -2.36
C TYR A 46 -6.36 -5.17 -3.07
N ASN A 47 -6.48 -5.38 -4.39
CA ASN A 47 -5.44 -6.04 -5.18
C ASN A 47 -4.12 -5.29 -5.15
N VAL A 48 -4.15 -3.99 -5.47
CA VAL A 48 -2.95 -3.15 -5.46
C VAL A 48 -2.29 -3.17 -4.08
N PHE A 49 -3.09 -3.15 -3.02
CA PHE A 49 -2.62 -3.28 -1.64
C PHE A 49 -1.91 -4.62 -1.41
N LEU A 50 -2.52 -5.76 -1.77
CA LEU A 50 -1.90 -7.07 -1.62
C LEU A 50 -0.62 -7.21 -2.43
N ASP A 51 -0.61 -6.72 -3.67
CA ASP A 51 0.56 -6.74 -4.54
C ASP A 51 1.71 -5.92 -3.93
N LYS A 52 1.41 -4.75 -3.36
CA LYS A 52 2.41 -3.94 -2.66
C LYS A 52 2.93 -4.62 -1.41
N MET A 53 2.08 -5.28 -0.62
CA MET A 53 2.49 -6.06 0.55
C MET A 53 3.45 -7.19 0.14
N LYS A 54 3.14 -7.92 -0.92
CA LYS A 54 3.99 -9.00 -1.47
C LYS A 54 5.32 -8.48 -2.00
N GLN A 55 5.34 -7.32 -2.67
CA GLN A 55 6.56 -6.67 -3.17
C GLN A 55 7.47 -6.18 -2.03
N LEU A 56 6.89 -5.70 -0.93
CA LEU A 56 7.63 -5.11 0.20
C LEU A 56 8.05 -6.14 1.25
N TYR A 57 7.65 -7.40 1.11
CA TYR A 57 7.94 -8.48 2.05
C TYR A 57 8.23 -9.81 1.33
N VAL A 58 7.92 -10.95 1.93
CA VAL A 58 8.02 -12.28 1.32
C VAL A 58 6.63 -12.68 0.82
N PRO A 59 6.43 -12.86 -0.50
CA PRO A 59 5.11 -13.14 -1.07
C PRO A 59 4.35 -14.30 -0.39
N ASP A 60 5.05 -15.39 -0.06
CA ASP A 60 4.46 -16.60 0.55
C ASP A 60 3.97 -16.41 1.99
N ARG A 61 4.32 -15.27 2.61
CA ARG A 61 3.93 -14.87 3.97
C ARG A 61 2.74 -13.91 3.98
N ILE A 62 2.28 -13.43 2.83
CA ILE A 62 1.10 -12.57 2.71
C ILE A 62 -0.09 -13.43 2.26
N ARG A 63 -1.05 -13.60 3.17
CA ARG A 63 -2.30 -14.33 2.95
C ARG A 63 -3.42 -13.35 2.61
N GLY A 64 -4.22 -13.68 1.61
CA GLY A 64 -5.30 -12.84 1.10
C GLY A 64 -5.42 -12.88 -0.41
N GLY A 65 -6.63 -12.63 -0.93
CA GLY A 65 -6.90 -12.70 -2.35
C GLY A 65 -8.32 -12.29 -2.75
N ILE A 66 -8.57 -12.42 -4.05
CA ILE A 66 -9.90 -12.32 -4.64
C ILE A 66 -10.38 -13.72 -4.99
N TRP A 67 -11.70 -13.94 -4.89
CA TRP A 67 -12.33 -15.14 -5.42
C TRP A 67 -11.90 -15.39 -6.86
N LYS A 68 -11.19 -16.51 -7.06
CA LYS A 68 -11.03 -17.11 -8.37
C LYS A 68 -12.02 -18.26 -8.41
N PHE A 69 -12.96 -18.21 -9.35
CA PHE A 69 -14.04 -19.17 -9.52
C PHE A 69 -13.58 -20.61 -9.73
N ASP A 70 -12.29 -20.82 -10.03
CA ASP A 70 -11.70 -22.08 -10.49
C ASP A 70 -10.62 -22.64 -9.53
N THR A 71 -10.51 -22.10 -8.31
CA THR A 71 -9.59 -22.66 -7.32
C THR A 71 -10.32 -23.69 -6.48
N ASP A 72 -10.02 -24.96 -6.75
CA ASP A 72 -10.50 -26.11 -5.98
C ASP A 72 -10.18 -25.91 -4.49
N VAL A 73 -11.23 -25.69 -3.69
CA VAL A 73 -11.12 -25.38 -2.24
C VAL A 73 -11.02 -26.65 -1.39
N THR A 74 -10.91 -27.82 -2.02
CA THR A 74 -11.12 -29.12 -1.37
C THR A 74 -9.88 -29.74 -0.72
N THR A 75 -8.69 -29.15 -0.83
CA THR A 75 -7.55 -29.70 -0.09
C THR A 75 -7.75 -29.42 1.41
N GLN A 76 -8.00 -30.45 2.21
CA GLN A 76 -7.84 -30.39 3.65
C GLN A 76 -6.36 -30.05 3.95
N GLY A 77 -6.09 -28.76 4.15
CA GLY A 77 -4.73 -28.19 4.22
C GLY A 77 -4.47 -27.04 3.24
N ALA A 78 -5.36 -26.78 2.28
CA ALA A 78 -5.38 -25.55 1.49
C ALA A 78 -5.65 -24.38 2.43
N ARG A 79 -4.62 -23.56 2.61
CA ARG A 79 -4.65 -22.37 3.45
C ARG A 79 -5.66 -21.39 2.86
N ILE A 80 -6.78 -21.18 3.56
CA ILE A 80 -7.87 -20.32 3.09
C ILE A 80 -7.39 -18.87 3.19
N ASP A 81 -7.18 -18.25 2.04
CA ASP A 81 -6.90 -16.82 1.94
C ASP A 81 -8.18 -16.00 2.17
N GLY A 82 -8.05 -14.82 2.78
CA GLY A 82 -9.15 -13.87 2.84
C GLY A 82 -9.69 -13.57 1.44
N GLN A 83 -11.00 -13.52 1.29
CA GLN A 83 -11.68 -13.33 0.01
C GLN A 83 -12.44 -12.01 -0.04
N PHE A 84 -12.09 -11.16 -1.00
CA PHE A 84 -12.80 -9.90 -1.19
C PHE A 84 -14.29 -10.11 -1.50
N GLY A 85 -15.15 -9.52 -0.67
CA GLY A 85 -16.59 -9.43 -0.91
C GLY A 85 -17.39 -10.69 -0.61
N ALA A 86 -16.77 -11.76 -0.10
CA ALA A 86 -17.48 -12.95 0.35
C ALA A 86 -17.82 -12.88 1.85
N MET A 87 -18.86 -13.60 2.23
CA MET A 87 -19.11 -13.92 3.63
C MET A 87 -18.03 -14.89 4.09
N MET A 88 -17.30 -14.51 5.14
CA MET A 88 -16.17 -15.27 5.67
C MET A 88 -16.38 -15.55 7.15
N ASP A 89 -15.97 -16.74 7.59
CA ASP A 89 -15.78 -17.07 8.99
C ASP A 89 -14.27 -17.02 9.31
N VAL A 90 -13.85 -16.02 10.09
CA VAL A 90 -12.44 -15.71 10.34
C VAL A 90 -12.08 -16.12 11.76
N SER A 91 -11.37 -17.24 11.89
CA SER A 91 -10.78 -17.67 13.16
C SER A 91 -9.40 -17.03 13.36
N LEU A 92 -9.20 -16.39 14.51
CA LEU A 92 -7.90 -15.86 14.92
C LEU A 92 -7.69 -16.05 16.43
N THR A 93 -6.44 -16.28 16.81
CA THR A 93 -6.02 -16.26 18.22
C THR A 93 -5.22 -14.99 18.46
N ASN A 94 -5.69 -14.12 19.36
CA ASN A 94 -4.99 -12.88 19.70
C ASN A 94 -4.10 -13.10 20.94
N GLU A 95 -2.85 -13.47 20.69
CA GLU A 95 -1.82 -13.63 21.72
C GLU A 95 -1.48 -12.27 22.34
N GLY A 96 -1.92 -12.03 23.59
CA GLY A 96 -1.73 -10.73 24.26
C GLY A 96 -2.94 -10.31 25.08
N PRO A 97 -4.00 -9.70 24.50
CA PRO A 97 -4.22 -9.29 23.11
C PRO A 97 -3.63 -7.91 22.77
N ILE A 98 -3.16 -7.74 21.54
CA ILE A 98 -2.65 -6.45 21.03
C ILE A 98 -3.47 -6.04 19.80
N THR A 99 -3.92 -4.79 19.74
CA THR A 99 -4.71 -4.28 18.62
C THR A 99 -4.30 -2.86 18.28
N PHE A 100 -3.98 -2.63 17.01
CA PHE A 100 -3.64 -1.32 16.47
C PHE A 100 -4.69 -0.86 15.47
N THR A 101 -5.01 0.43 15.48
CA THR A 101 -5.82 1.07 14.42
C THR A 101 -4.92 1.97 13.60
N LEU A 102 -4.88 1.76 12.29
CA LEU A 102 -4.10 2.55 11.34
C LEU A 102 -5.05 3.21 10.33
N ASP A 103 -5.02 4.54 10.23
CA ASP A 103 -5.76 5.34 9.23
C ASP A 103 -4.78 6.25 8.49
N THR A 104 -4.57 5.99 7.20
CA THR A 104 -3.60 6.72 6.36
C THR A 104 -3.88 8.22 6.28
N ARG A 105 -5.09 8.69 6.61
CA ARG A 105 -5.44 10.12 6.64
C ARG A 105 -4.98 10.84 7.91
N LYS A 106 -4.53 10.09 8.92
CA LYS A 106 -4.14 10.62 10.24
C LYS A 106 -2.63 10.54 10.49
N PHE A 107 -1.85 10.08 9.52
CA PHE A 107 -0.40 9.93 9.66
C PHE A 107 0.36 10.76 8.62
N GLU A 108 1.45 11.37 9.07
CA GLU A 108 2.51 11.86 8.20
C GLU A 108 3.53 10.75 7.98
N TYR A 109 3.89 10.49 6.73
CA TYR A 109 4.90 9.49 6.40
C TYR A 109 6.29 10.10 6.53
N VAL A 110 7.09 9.58 7.46
CA VAL A 110 8.52 9.87 7.51
C VAL A 110 9.22 8.93 6.55
N THR A 111 9.75 9.45 5.44
CA THR A 111 10.60 8.68 4.54
C THR A 111 11.86 8.27 5.31
N PRO A 112 12.15 6.96 5.47
CA PRO A 112 13.38 6.55 6.12
C PRO A 112 14.57 7.03 5.26
N PRO A 113 15.66 7.54 5.87
CA PRO A 113 16.84 7.95 5.13
C PRO A 113 17.35 6.76 4.33
N ASN A 114 17.44 6.95 3.02
CA ASN A 114 17.81 5.94 2.04
C ASN A 114 19.13 5.27 2.48
N GLY A 115 19.07 3.98 2.84
CA GLY A 115 20.24 3.18 3.18
C GLY A 115 21.06 2.88 1.94
N GLY A 116 21.81 3.87 1.48
CA GLY A 116 22.72 3.76 0.34
C GLY A 116 23.94 4.64 0.59
N GLY A 117 24.99 4.05 1.16
CA GLY A 117 26.28 4.72 1.31
C GLY A 117 26.89 4.97 -0.06
N GLU A 118 26.75 6.17 -0.59
CA GLU A 118 27.56 6.64 -1.71
C GLU A 118 28.95 7.01 -1.18
N LYS A 119 29.93 6.20 -1.58
CA LYS A 119 31.35 6.44 -1.32
C LYS A 119 31.75 7.80 -1.88
N LYS A 120 32.21 8.68 -0.99
CA LYS A 120 33.07 9.84 -1.31
C LYS A 120 34.18 9.40 -2.29
N LYS A 121 34.22 10.02 -3.47
CA LYS A 121 35.44 10.15 -4.26
C LYS A 121 35.65 11.63 -4.54
N GLY A 122 36.62 12.22 -3.85
CA GLY A 122 37.04 13.59 -4.11
C GLY A 122 37.89 13.69 -5.37
N LYS A 123 37.88 14.90 -5.97
CA LYS A 123 39.05 15.75 -6.27
C LYS A 123 38.86 16.50 -7.59
N GLY A 124 39.07 17.82 -7.57
CA GLY A 124 39.53 18.58 -8.74
C GLY A 124 38.73 19.84 -9.05
N ASP A 125 39.28 20.98 -8.66
CA ASP A 125 38.88 22.34 -9.05
C ASP A 125 38.85 22.55 -10.57
N SER A 126 37.94 23.42 -11.06
CA SER A 126 38.34 24.71 -11.66
C SER A 126 37.15 25.49 -12.24
N SER A 127 37.21 26.79 -11.94
CA SER A 127 36.51 27.97 -12.44
C SER A 127 36.08 28.03 -13.91
N GLY A 128 35.00 28.77 -14.18
CA GLY A 128 34.76 29.37 -15.50
C GLY A 128 33.39 30.07 -15.63
N SER A 129 33.36 31.36 -15.31
CA SER A 129 32.22 32.28 -15.45
C SER A 129 31.84 32.59 -16.91
N ALA A 130 30.58 33.03 -17.09
CA ALA A 130 30.08 34.05 -18.04
C ALA A 130 28.98 33.61 -19.04
N GLU A 131 27.75 34.09 -18.80
CA GLU A 131 26.86 34.68 -19.83
C GLU A 131 27.47 36.00 -20.34
N PRO A 132 27.13 36.59 -21.53
CA PRO A 132 25.74 36.80 -21.99
C PRO A 132 25.46 36.94 -23.52
N THR A 133 24.19 37.24 -23.84
CA THR A 133 23.60 37.99 -24.98
C THR A 133 23.23 37.33 -26.33
N GLN A 134 21.89 37.25 -26.52
CA GLN A 134 21.03 37.64 -27.66
C GLN A 134 21.59 37.79 -29.09
N SER A 135 20.87 37.19 -30.05
CA SER A 135 20.40 37.88 -31.27
C SER A 135 19.33 37.06 -32.03
N THR A 136 18.13 37.61 -32.15
CA THR A 136 17.17 37.34 -33.25
C THR A 136 17.60 38.18 -34.47
N PRO A 137 17.31 37.79 -35.73
CA PRO A 137 16.00 38.15 -36.31
C PRO A 137 15.48 37.20 -37.43
N GLY A 138 14.18 37.35 -37.76
CA GLY A 138 13.69 37.12 -39.12
C GLY A 138 12.40 36.29 -39.28
N SER A 139 11.24 36.95 -39.25
CA SER A 139 10.08 36.58 -40.09
C SER A 139 10.29 37.16 -41.50
N PRO A 140 9.65 36.63 -42.57
CA PRO A 140 8.27 37.04 -42.86
C PRO A 140 7.38 35.98 -43.54
N GLY A 141 6.07 36.14 -43.35
CA GLY A 141 5.09 36.09 -44.44
C GLY A 141 4.38 34.77 -44.74
N GLY A 142 3.05 34.84 -44.89
CA GLY A 142 2.29 33.86 -45.66
C GLY A 142 0.88 33.60 -45.13
N GLU A 143 -0.04 34.50 -45.43
CA GLU A 143 -1.50 34.32 -45.32
C GLU A 143 -1.98 33.05 -46.06
N LEU A 144 -2.94 32.32 -45.47
CA LEU A 144 -4.36 32.24 -45.86
C LEU A 144 -5.12 31.37 -44.86
#